data_AF-A0A9X1I7Q5-F1
#
_entry.id   AF-A0A9X1I7Q5-F1
#
_cell.length_a   1.000
_cell.length_b   1.000
_cell.length_c   1.000
_cell.angle_alpha   90.00
_cell.angle_beta   90.00
_cell.angle_gamma   90.00
#
_symmetry.space_group_name_H-M   'P 1'
#
loop_
_entity.id
_entity.type
_entity.pdbx_description
1 polymer ?
#
loop_
_entity_poly.entity_id
_entity_poly.type
_entity_poly.pdbx_seq_one_letter_code
_entity_poly.pdbx_strand_id
1 'polypeptide(L)'
;MNSLKFKLITIVFIFSLIFSESAFAQFENKTTIIGLVTDENNNPIDGAFIEANGEGTKTKSNGKFLLKLHTINSEKTIFSVSKLGFKEQKVKVNTAKLANGLIIQLFPDGNKLAKYQIEKVSIEPEVLSVMKEKWGDNFIHAQYPKQFLNHIITLKPGENVQAAIDKANESGGGIVYLTEGIHTTDNLKIKSKVTLCGAGRSKTILKHTGKDHFMDQAVQKLTDVVFKDITLQGGENTKSGLNLRGQNDDRHERFMWQNVNITGINSHGIGISRVNHIIMDNSHFQHNGLKGSLHHNVYFLFVSYVLQSDCDMSNPAEGKSNKYTSTSHLLTQRCVMKNGKGNGIQADNDQGGYLFFHKHHLSGFKRVAMWFPCEEYYNKFHYTEDPKWVPQNVILNRCEVINNGYGAMWRIVRGKSNVINSYFDNEKIDMGLLKCNVKMDKNSVFKKGHAFYEDVEEWPKDLKLLG
;
A
#
# COMPACT_ATOMS: atom_id res chain seq x y z
N MET A 1 -64.36 -35.85 -23.14
CA MET A 1 -64.47 -34.77 -22.14
C MET A 1 -63.30 -34.85 -21.19
N ASN A 2 -62.49 -33.80 -21.21
CA ASN A 2 -61.57 -33.28 -20.19
C ASN A 2 -60.35 -34.10 -19.75
N SER A 3 -59.27 -33.85 -20.49
CA SER A 3 -57.89 -33.73 -20.01
C SER A 3 -57.73 -32.72 -18.86
N LEU A 4 -56.81 -32.95 -17.91
CA LEU A 4 -55.85 -31.91 -17.46
C LEU A 4 -54.68 -32.46 -16.59
N LYS A 5 -53.46 -32.42 -17.16
CA LYS A 5 -52.15 -31.93 -16.65
C LYS A 5 -51.69 -32.40 -15.25
N PHE A 6 -50.62 -33.17 -15.05
CA PHE A 6 -49.19 -33.04 -15.45
C PHE A 6 -48.51 -31.69 -15.17
N LYS A 7 -47.40 -31.76 -14.42
CA LYS A 7 -46.33 -30.77 -14.11
C LYS A 7 -46.49 -29.93 -12.83
N LEU A 8 -45.90 -30.46 -11.75
CA LEU A 8 -45.33 -29.65 -10.67
C LEU A 8 -43.84 -30.01 -10.55
N ILE A 9 -43.02 -29.51 -11.47
CA ILE A 9 -41.56 -29.64 -11.43
C ILE A 9 -40.98 -28.25 -11.74
N THR A 10 -40.18 -27.76 -10.80
CA THR A 10 -39.19 -26.67 -10.90
C THR A 10 -39.70 -25.23 -11.02
N ILE A 11 -40.00 -24.59 -9.88
CA ILE A 11 -39.88 -23.13 -9.71
C ILE A 11 -38.98 -22.88 -8.48
N VAL A 12 -37.66 -23.06 -8.64
CA VAL A 12 -36.66 -22.56 -7.65
C VAL A 12 -35.41 -21.95 -8.32
N PHE A 13 -35.19 -22.09 -9.63
CA PHE A 13 -33.87 -21.79 -10.23
C PHE A 13 -33.78 -20.64 -11.25
N ILE A 14 -34.69 -19.65 -11.21
CA ILE A 14 -34.62 -18.48 -12.12
C ILE A 14 -34.47 -17.13 -11.39
N PHE A 15 -34.65 -17.07 -10.06
CA PHE A 15 -34.43 -15.84 -9.30
C PHE A 15 -32.98 -15.59 -8.88
N SER A 16 -32.06 -16.54 -9.06
CA SER A 16 -30.63 -16.37 -8.75
C SER A 16 -29.78 -15.83 -9.93
N LEU A 17 -30.29 -15.84 -11.16
CA LEU A 17 -29.53 -15.36 -12.34
C LEU A 17 -29.61 -13.84 -12.55
N ILE A 18 -30.74 -13.21 -12.19
CA ILE A 18 -30.96 -11.76 -12.43
C ILE A 18 -30.19 -10.87 -11.44
N PHE A 19 -29.81 -11.38 -10.27
CA PHE A 19 -29.01 -10.61 -9.30
C PHE A 19 -27.50 -10.62 -9.56
N SER A 20 -27.01 -11.48 -10.47
CA SER A 20 -25.58 -11.53 -10.81
C SER A 20 -25.15 -10.44 -11.81
N GLU A 21 -26.05 -9.98 -12.69
CA GLU A 21 -25.71 -8.99 -13.71
C GLU A 21 -25.63 -7.56 -13.16
N SER A 22 -26.44 -7.20 -12.17
CA SER A 22 -26.47 -5.84 -11.61
C SER A 22 -25.25 -5.52 -10.73
N ALA A 23 -24.78 -6.48 -9.93
CA ALA A 23 -23.53 -6.34 -9.19
C ALA A 23 -22.31 -6.32 -10.14
N PHE A 24 -22.37 -7.05 -11.26
CA PHE A 24 -21.31 -7.05 -12.27
C PHE A 24 -21.21 -5.71 -13.02
N ALA A 25 -22.36 -5.10 -13.35
CA ALA A 25 -22.41 -3.79 -14.03
C ALA A 25 -21.73 -2.65 -13.22
N GLN A 26 -21.74 -2.73 -11.88
CA GLN A 26 -21.06 -1.75 -11.01
C GLN A 26 -19.52 -1.82 -11.13
N PHE A 27 -18.97 -2.99 -11.47
CA PHE A 27 -17.53 -3.15 -11.70
C PHE A 27 -17.11 -2.93 -13.15
N GLU A 28 -18.02 -3.08 -14.12
CA GLU A 28 -17.74 -2.84 -15.55
C GLU A 28 -17.93 -1.38 -15.97
N ASN A 29 -18.84 -0.62 -15.34
CA ASN A 29 -19.07 0.80 -15.65
C ASN A 29 -18.01 1.72 -15.02
N LYS A 30 -16.76 1.50 -15.39
CA LYS A 30 -15.62 2.35 -15.01
C LYS A 30 -15.16 3.12 -16.23
N THR A 31 -15.17 4.44 -16.12
CA THR A 31 -14.47 5.27 -17.10
C THR A 31 -13.03 5.44 -16.64
N THR A 32 -12.10 4.99 -17.46
CA THR A 32 -10.67 5.18 -17.20
C THR A 32 -10.20 6.45 -17.90
N ILE A 33 -9.70 7.40 -17.11
CA ILE A 33 -9.14 8.65 -17.59
C ILE A 33 -7.62 8.56 -17.51
N ILE A 34 -6.97 8.74 -18.65
CA ILE A 34 -5.51 8.77 -18.76
C ILE A 34 -5.10 10.20 -19.09
N GLY A 35 -4.05 10.67 -18.43
CA GLY A 35 -3.55 12.02 -18.69
C GLY A 35 -2.12 12.23 -18.25
N LEU A 36 -1.67 13.46 -18.42
CA LEU A 36 -0.34 13.96 -18.11
C LEU A 36 -0.47 15.26 -17.32
N VAL A 37 0.28 15.37 -16.22
CA VAL A 37 0.43 16.64 -15.50
C VAL A 37 1.84 17.19 -15.74
N THR A 38 1.92 18.45 -16.13
CA THR A 38 3.19 19.14 -16.40
C THR A 38 3.30 20.47 -15.67
N ASP A 39 4.52 20.99 -15.56
CA ASP A 39 4.78 22.38 -15.18
C ASP A 39 4.61 23.35 -16.37
N GLU A 40 4.87 24.64 -16.14
CA GLU A 40 4.82 25.70 -17.14
C GLU A 40 5.79 25.52 -18.31
N ASN A 41 6.83 24.68 -18.13
CA ASN A 41 7.85 24.37 -19.12
C ASN A 41 7.62 23.01 -19.80
N ASN A 42 6.44 22.40 -19.61
CA ASN A 42 6.06 21.07 -20.10
C ASN A 42 6.89 19.91 -19.50
N ASN A 43 7.59 20.12 -18.37
CA ASN A 43 8.22 19.01 -17.67
C ASN A 43 7.15 18.22 -16.90
N PRO A 44 7.24 16.88 -16.88
CA PRO A 44 6.31 16.06 -16.11
C PRO A 44 6.44 16.32 -14.60
N ILE A 45 5.30 16.40 -13.91
CA ILE A 45 5.25 16.55 -12.45
C ILE A 45 4.99 15.18 -11.81
N ASP A 46 5.90 14.73 -10.96
CA ASP A 46 5.78 13.48 -10.20
C ASP A 46 4.94 13.68 -8.92
N GLY A 47 4.02 12.74 -8.67
CA GLY A 47 3.22 12.71 -7.45
C GLY A 47 2.24 13.89 -7.29
N ALA A 48 1.87 14.59 -8.36
CA ALA A 48 0.68 15.43 -8.39
C ALA A 48 -0.55 14.56 -8.13
N PHE A 49 -1.42 15.01 -7.23
CA PHE A 49 -2.67 14.35 -6.89
C PHE A 49 -3.80 14.86 -7.78
N ILE A 50 -4.61 13.93 -8.28
CA ILE A 50 -5.74 14.18 -9.15
C ILE A 50 -6.96 13.54 -8.51
N GLU A 51 -8.00 14.33 -8.28
CA GLU A 51 -9.27 13.83 -7.77
C GLU A 51 -10.47 14.31 -8.59
N ALA A 52 -11.46 13.44 -8.72
CA ALA A 52 -12.78 13.76 -9.23
C ALA A 52 -13.80 12.76 -8.66
N ASN A 53 -15.00 13.23 -8.30
CA ASN A 53 -16.10 12.40 -7.80
C ASN A 53 -15.72 11.48 -6.62
N GLY A 54 -14.85 11.93 -5.71
CA GLY A 54 -14.38 11.14 -4.57
C GLY A 54 -13.35 10.05 -4.93
N GLU A 55 -12.93 9.95 -6.19
CA GLU A 55 -11.86 9.09 -6.66
C GLU A 55 -10.56 9.89 -6.74
N GLY A 56 -9.46 9.32 -6.25
CA GLY A 56 -8.13 9.93 -6.33
C GLY A 56 -7.11 9.06 -7.05
N THR A 57 -6.06 9.67 -7.58
CA THR A 57 -4.84 8.99 -8.04
C THR A 57 -3.66 9.97 -7.99
N LYS A 58 -2.43 9.45 -8.09
CA LYS A 58 -1.22 10.25 -8.23
C LYS A 58 -0.52 9.99 -9.55
N THR A 59 0.16 11.00 -10.05
CA THR A 59 1.05 10.87 -11.21
C THR A 59 2.30 10.07 -10.87
N LYS A 60 2.78 9.33 -11.87
CA LYS A 60 4.08 8.66 -11.84
C LYS A 60 5.21 9.65 -12.14
N SER A 61 6.46 9.19 -12.08
CA SER A 61 7.66 10.00 -12.37
C SER A 61 7.72 10.60 -13.79
N ASN A 62 6.92 10.07 -14.73
CA ASN A 62 6.74 10.62 -16.07
C ASN A 62 5.53 11.55 -16.20
N GLY A 63 4.94 11.99 -15.08
CA GLY A 63 3.78 12.88 -15.02
C GLY A 63 2.46 12.23 -15.43
N LYS A 64 2.47 10.95 -15.84
CA LYS A 64 1.26 10.27 -16.31
C LYS A 64 0.43 9.78 -15.14
N PHE A 65 -0.88 9.84 -15.27
CA PHE A 65 -1.82 9.26 -14.33
C PHE A 65 -2.87 8.39 -15.03
N LEU A 66 -3.47 7.51 -14.25
CA LEU A 66 -4.64 6.72 -14.61
C LEU A 66 -5.63 6.84 -13.45
N LEU A 67 -6.77 7.48 -13.71
CA LEU A 67 -7.86 7.64 -12.76
C LEU A 67 -9.05 6.78 -13.21
N LYS A 68 -9.49 5.85 -12.36
CA LYS A 68 -10.70 5.05 -12.60
C LYS A 68 -11.87 5.72 -11.91
N LEU A 69 -12.81 6.26 -12.67
CA LEU A 69 -14.02 6.87 -12.14
C LEU A 69 -15.14 5.84 -12.05
N HIS A 70 -15.67 5.66 -10.86
CA HIS A 70 -16.83 4.82 -10.61
C HIS A 70 -18.07 5.71 -10.66
N THR A 71 -19.05 5.35 -11.48
CA THR A 71 -20.31 6.09 -11.65
C THR A 71 -20.11 7.50 -12.23
N ILE A 72 -20.14 7.60 -13.56
CA ILE A 72 -20.23 8.90 -14.25
C ILE A 72 -21.70 9.12 -14.64
N ASN A 73 -22.44 9.82 -13.79
CA ASN A 73 -23.81 10.24 -14.14
C ASN A 73 -23.83 11.45 -15.10
N SER A 74 -22.67 12.03 -15.41
CA SER A 74 -22.55 13.22 -16.25
C SER A 74 -21.34 13.14 -17.18
N GLU A 75 -21.54 13.39 -18.48
CA GLU A 75 -20.47 13.49 -19.47
C GLU A 75 -19.40 14.55 -19.15
N LYS A 76 -19.66 15.42 -18.16
CA LYS A 76 -18.75 16.44 -17.68
C LYS A 76 -18.45 16.22 -16.20
N THR A 77 -17.19 16.34 -15.83
CA THR A 77 -16.77 16.32 -14.42
C THR A 77 -15.69 17.38 -14.17
N ILE A 78 -15.47 17.73 -12.91
CA ILE A 78 -14.44 18.68 -12.48
C ILE A 78 -13.34 17.90 -11.78
N PHE A 79 -12.13 18.00 -12.31
CA PHE A 79 -10.92 17.48 -11.71
C PHE A 79 -10.32 18.56 -10.82
N SER A 80 -10.01 18.25 -9.56
CA SER A 80 -9.03 19.03 -8.79
C SER A 80 -7.66 18.38 -8.95
N VAL A 81 -6.66 19.19 -9.27
CA VAL A 81 -5.26 18.77 -9.40
C VAL A 81 -4.41 19.62 -8.49
N SER A 82 -3.66 18.96 -7.62
CA SER A 82 -2.83 19.62 -6.62
C SER A 82 -1.45 18.99 -6.53
N LYS A 83 -0.46 19.84 -6.22
CA LYS A 83 0.88 19.45 -5.84
C LYS A 83 1.49 20.54 -4.97
N LEU A 84 2.08 20.19 -3.84
CA LEU A 84 2.81 21.15 -3.02
C LEU A 84 3.88 21.90 -3.84
N GLY A 85 3.87 23.24 -3.78
CA GLY A 85 4.73 24.12 -4.61
C GLY A 85 4.06 24.60 -5.90
N PHE A 86 2.83 24.18 -6.16
CA PHE A 86 2.03 24.58 -7.32
C PHE A 86 0.65 25.05 -6.89
N LYS A 87 0.06 25.97 -7.66
CA LYS A 87 -1.32 26.40 -7.50
C LYS A 87 -2.26 25.26 -7.89
N GLU A 88 -3.21 24.93 -7.02
CA GLU A 88 -4.28 23.99 -7.34
C GLU A 88 -5.01 24.43 -8.60
N GLN A 89 -5.33 23.47 -9.48
CA GLN A 89 -6.09 23.70 -10.70
C GLN A 89 -7.40 22.91 -10.65
N LYS A 90 -8.49 23.56 -11.09
CA LYS A 90 -9.78 22.91 -11.31
C LYS A 90 -10.08 22.84 -12.80
N VAL A 91 -10.09 21.63 -13.36
CA VAL A 91 -10.22 21.40 -14.80
C VAL A 91 -11.57 20.78 -15.10
N LYS A 92 -12.38 21.44 -15.95
CA LYS A 92 -13.63 20.88 -16.47
C LYS A 92 -13.30 19.92 -17.61
N VAL A 93 -13.69 18.67 -17.47
CA VAL A 93 -13.36 17.59 -18.41
C VAL A 93 -14.64 16.98 -18.96
N ASN A 94 -14.74 16.88 -20.28
CA ASN A 94 -15.78 16.08 -20.93
C ASN A 94 -15.28 14.64 -21.08
N THR A 95 -15.76 13.74 -20.22
CA THR A 95 -15.33 12.35 -20.16
C THR A 95 -15.79 11.52 -21.35
N ALA A 96 -16.83 11.95 -22.07
CA ALA A 96 -17.32 11.29 -23.29
C ALA A 96 -16.49 11.61 -24.54
N LYS A 97 -15.64 12.65 -24.52
CA LYS A 97 -14.90 13.14 -25.71
C LYS A 97 -13.38 13.06 -25.58
N LEU A 98 -12.85 12.32 -24.60
CA LEU A 98 -11.41 12.18 -24.40
C LEU A 98 -10.81 11.18 -25.40
N ALA A 99 -10.50 11.66 -26.62
CA ALA A 99 -9.79 10.87 -27.62
C ALA A 99 -8.27 10.82 -27.39
N ASN A 100 -7.66 11.90 -26.88
CA ASN A 100 -6.19 12.10 -26.92
C ASN A 100 -5.50 12.24 -25.54
N GLY A 101 -6.11 11.73 -24.48
CA GLY A 101 -5.61 11.90 -23.11
C GLY A 101 -5.73 13.35 -22.61
N LEU A 102 -5.78 13.51 -21.29
CA LEU A 102 -5.96 14.82 -20.65
C LEU A 102 -4.60 15.43 -20.27
N ILE A 103 -4.28 16.62 -20.76
CA ILE A 103 -3.07 17.36 -20.34
C ILE A 103 -3.49 18.46 -19.37
N ILE A 104 -2.83 18.52 -18.22
CA ILE A 104 -3.09 19.51 -17.18
C ILE A 104 -1.77 20.19 -16.82
N GLN A 105 -1.71 21.50 -17.00
CA GLN A 105 -0.54 22.29 -16.62
C GLN A 105 -0.76 22.91 -15.24
N LEU A 106 0.23 22.75 -14.36
CA LEU A 106 0.28 23.42 -13.06
C LEU A 106 1.29 24.58 -13.12
N PHE A 107 1.02 25.61 -12.32
CA PHE A 107 1.88 26.79 -12.21
C PHE A 107 2.43 26.91 -10.79
N PRO A 108 3.70 27.31 -10.61
CA PRO A 108 4.29 27.45 -9.28
C PRO A 108 3.50 28.41 -8.40
N ASP A 109 3.39 28.08 -7.11
CA ASP A 109 2.77 28.96 -6.11
C ASP A 109 3.77 29.97 -5.51
N GLY A 110 5.06 29.83 -5.83
CA GLY A 110 6.16 30.67 -5.31
C GLY A 110 6.87 30.09 -4.08
N ASN A 111 6.41 28.97 -3.52
CA ASN A 111 7.03 28.32 -2.37
C ASN A 111 8.32 27.57 -2.75
N LYS A 112 9.46 28.23 -2.56
CA LYS A 112 10.79 27.67 -2.84
C LYS A 112 11.17 26.46 -1.99
N LEU A 113 10.51 26.27 -0.83
CA LEU A 113 10.79 25.17 0.09
C LEU A 113 9.92 23.93 -0.18
N ALA A 114 8.91 24.04 -1.04
CA ALA A 114 7.96 22.96 -1.34
C ALA A 114 8.62 21.64 -1.71
N LYS A 115 9.73 21.68 -2.47
CA LYS A 115 10.48 20.48 -2.86
C LYS A 115 11.04 19.67 -1.69
N TYR A 116 11.29 20.29 -0.53
CA TYR A 116 11.78 19.63 0.67
C TYR A 116 10.67 19.21 1.64
N GLN A 117 9.52 19.87 1.55
CA GLN A 117 8.39 19.70 2.45
C GLN A 117 7.64 18.40 2.20
N ILE A 118 7.26 17.69 3.26
CA ILE A 118 6.32 16.57 3.15
C ILE A 118 4.93 17.09 2.78
N GLU A 119 4.30 16.39 1.86
CA GLU A 119 2.91 16.61 1.48
C GLU A 119 2.01 15.63 2.26
N LYS A 120 0.89 16.11 2.78
CA LYS A 120 -0.07 15.22 3.48
C LYS A 120 -0.77 14.33 2.47
N VAL A 121 -0.96 13.07 2.83
CA VAL A 121 -1.76 12.11 2.07
C VAL A 121 -3.22 12.58 2.05
N SER A 122 -3.79 12.68 0.86
CA SER A 122 -5.24 12.83 0.69
C SER A 122 -5.93 11.48 0.93
N ILE A 123 -6.57 11.34 2.09
CA ILE A 123 -7.39 10.17 2.43
C ILE A 123 -8.77 10.39 1.83
N GLU A 124 -9.27 9.41 1.09
CA GLU A 124 -10.57 9.55 0.45
C GLU A 124 -11.69 9.68 1.50
N PRO A 125 -12.67 10.58 1.29
CA PRO A 125 -13.77 10.79 2.25
C PRO A 125 -14.54 9.51 2.59
N GLU A 126 -14.71 8.61 1.61
CA GLU A 126 -15.36 7.32 1.80
C GLU A 126 -14.63 6.45 2.84
N VAL A 127 -13.29 6.45 2.85
CA VAL A 127 -12.49 5.69 3.83
C VAL A 127 -12.82 6.14 5.24
N LEU A 128 -12.83 7.46 5.48
CA LEU A 128 -13.14 8.04 6.79
C LEU A 128 -14.58 7.74 7.20
N SER A 129 -15.52 7.82 6.25
CA SER A 129 -16.93 7.50 6.48
C SER A 129 -17.12 6.03 6.88
N VAL A 130 -16.55 5.09 6.13
CA VAL A 130 -16.66 3.65 6.41
C VAL A 130 -15.98 3.30 7.74
N MET A 131 -14.79 3.84 8.01
CA MET A 131 -14.13 3.65 9.31
C MET A 131 -14.99 4.14 10.47
N LYS A 132 -15.55 5.35 10.37
CA LYS A 132 -16.41 5.92 11.40
C LYS A 132 -17.68 5.08 11.60
N GLU A 133 -18.31 4.63 10.52
CA GLU A 133 -19.51 3.79 10.58
C GLU A 133 -19.22 2.43 11.24
N LYS A 134 -18.18 1.73 10.80
CA LYS A 134 -17.91 0.37 11.25
C LYS A 134 -17.20 0.36 12.60
N TRP A 135 -16.21 1.23 12.81
CA TRP A 135 -15.32 1.17 13.96
C TRP A 135 -15.49 2.35 14.93
N GLY A 136 -16.29 3.37 14.61
CA GLY A 136 -16.41 4.56 15.46
C GLY A 136 -15.07 5.30 15.54
N ASP A 137 -14.66 5.66 16.74
CA ASP A 137 -13.39 6.36 17.01
C ASP A 137 -12.26 5.41 17.42
N ASN A 138 -12.44 4.09 17.28
CA ASN A 138 -11.43 3.10 17.69
C ASN A 138 -10.20 3.05 16.77
N PHE A 139 -10.30 3.60 15.55
CA PHE A 139 -9.17 3.66 14.64
C PHE A 139 -8.30 4.89 14.93
N ILE A 140 -7.02 4.67 15.21
CA ILE A 140 -6.04 5.73 15.47
C ILE A 140 -5.19 5.92 14.22
N HIS A 141 -5.20 7.13 13.67
CA HIS A 141 -4.43 7.46 12.47
C HIS A 141 -2.93 7.68 12.75
N ALA A 142 -2.11 7.47 11.72
CA ALA A 142 -0.69 7.79 11.76
C ALA A 142 -0.46 9.28 11.97
N GLN A 143 0.56 9.62 12.78
CA GLN A 143 1.03 10.99 12.94
C GLN A 143 2.17 11.27 11.96
N TYR A 144 2.19 12.47 11.39
CA TYR A 144 3.25 12.87 10.47
C TYR A 144 4.54 13.23 11.20
N PRO A 145 5.71 12.99 10.59
CA PRO A 145 6.98 13.54 11.07
C PRO A 145 6.95 15.05 11.20
N LYS A 146 7.59 15.57 12.25
CA LYS A 146 7.96 16.99 12.32
C LYS A 146 9.18 17.21 11.43
N GLN A 147 9.09 18.11 10.44
CA GLN A 147 10.21 18.46 9.59
C GLN A 147 10.95 19.71 10.05
N PHE A 148 12.26 19.72 9.83
CA PHE A 148 13.19 20.79 10.20
C PHE A 148 13.81 21.35 8.92
N LEU A 149 13.27 22.48 8.44
CA LEU A 149 13.59 23.05 7.12
C LEU A 149 14.62 24.19 7.18
N ASN A 150 15.03 24.59 8.38
CA ASN A 150 15.98 25.69 8.63
C ASN A 150 17.44 25.33 8.31
N HIS A 151 17.76 24.03 8.23
CA HIS A 151 19.09 23.54 7.91
C HIS A 151 19.03 22.62 6.70
N ILE A 152 19.52 23.09 5.55
CA ILE A 152 19.55 22.34 4.30
C ILE A 152 21.01 22.16 3.87
N ILE A 153 21.47 20.91 3.87
CA ILE A 153 22.80 20.53 3.42
C ILE A 153 22.64 19.93 2.02
N THR A 154 23.19 20.59 1.01
CA THR A 154 23.11 20.13 -0.38
C THR A 154 24.36 19.34 -0.74
N LEU A 155 24.17 18.17 -1.35
CA LEU A 155 25.23 17.28 -1.80
C LEU A 155 25.19 17.05 -3.31
N LYS A 156 26.36 17.06 -3.92
CA LYS A 156 26.67 16.60 -5.28
C LYS A 156 27.17 15.15 -5.25
N PRO A 157 27.01 14.41 -6.36
CA PRO A 157 27.61 13.08 -6.48
C PRO A 157 29.09 13.05 -6.06
N GLY A 158 29.45 12.08 -5.23
CA GLY A 158 30.80 11.92 -4.67
C GLY A 158 31.01 12.53 -3.29
N GLU A 159 30.10 13.39 -2.82
CA GLU A 159 30.17 13.93 -1.46
C GLU A 159 29.64 12.94 -0.41
N ASN A 160 30.12 13.07 0.83
CA ASN A 160 29.84 12.11 1.90
C ASN A 160 28.43 12.29 2.50
N VAL A 161 27.55 11.32 2.23
CA VAL A 161 26.16 11.33 2.70
C VAL A 161 26.04 11.17 4.22
N GLN A 162 26.86 10.31 4.84
CA GLN A 162 26.81 10.10 6.29
C GLN A 162 27.20 11.38 7.05
N ALA A 163 28.26 12.05 6.63
CA ALA A 163 28.71 13.30 7.25
C ALA A 163 27.63 14.39 7.19
N ALA A 164 26.84 14.44 6.12
CA ALA A 164 25.72 15.36 6.02
C ALA A 164 24.55 14.98 6.94
N ILE A 165 24.24 13.68 7.08
CA ILE A 165 23.23 13.19 8.04
C ILE A 165 23.64 13.57 9.46
N ASP A 166 24.90 13.38 9.81
CA ASP A 166 25.46 13.72 11.13
C ASP A 166 25.31 15.21 11.40
N LYS A 167 25.78 16.06 10.47
CA LYS A 167 25.71 17.52 10.59
C LYS A 167 24.26 18.04 10.67
N ALA A 168 23.33 17.46 9.91
CA ALA A 168 21.91 17.81 9.97
C ALA A 168 21.33 17.47 11.35
N ASN A 169 21.65 16.30 11.89
CA ASN A 169 21.18 15.88 13.21
C ASN A 169 21.80 16.73 14.35
N GLU A 170 23.09 17.03 14.29
CA GLU A 170 23.81 17.90 15.24
C GLU A 170 23.24 19.32 15.27
N SER A 171 22.68 19.79 14.15
CA SER A 171 21.97 21.08 14.05
C SER A 171 20.55 21.04 14.64
N GLY A 172 20.19 19.95 15.33
CA GLY A 172 18.86 19.74 15.92
C GLY A 172 17.82 19.16 14.96
N GLY A 173 18.23 18.82 13.73
CA GLY A 173 17.37 18.37 12.64
C GLY A 173 17.68 19.13 11.34
N GLY A 174 17.35 18.54 10.20
CA GLY A 174 17.61 19.18 8.92
C GLY A 174 17.29 18.32 7.71
N ILE A 175 17.56 18.89 6.54
CA ILE A 175 17.42 18.25 5.24
C ILE A 175 18.80 17.96 4.68
N VAL A 176 19.04 16.72 4.31
CA VAL A 176 20.16 16.31 3.45
C VAL A 176 19.61 16.16 2.05
N TYR A 177 19.91 17.13 1.19
CA TYR A 177 19.41 17.21 -0.18
C TYR A 177 20.46 16.72 -1.17
N LEU A 178 20.17 15.63 -1.85
CA LEU A 178 21.01 15.03 -2.88
C LEU A 178 20.56 15.59 -4.23
N THR A 179 21.46 16.30 -4.89
CA THR A 179 21.22 16.79 -6.25
C THR A 179 21.04 15.63 -7.24
N GLU A 180 20.57 15.95 -8.45
CA GLU A 180 20.42 14.99 -9.54
C GLU A 180 21.73 14.23 -9.81
N GLY A 181 21.61 12.93 -10.09
CA GLY A 181 22.73 12.03 -10.34
C GLY A 181 22.76 10.81 -9.43
N ILE A 182 23.83 10.03 -9.58
CA ILE A 182 24.08 8.81 -8.79
C ILE A 182 25.03 9.16 -7.65
N HIS A 183 24.52 9.07 -6.43
CA HIS A 183 25.31 9.15 -5.20
C HIS A 183 25.61 7.74 -4.73
N THR A 184 26.85 7.49 -4.33
CA THR A 184 27.24 6.19 -3.75
C THR A 184 27.47 6.34 -2.27
N THR A 185 27.13 5.32 -1.51
CA THR A 185 27.43 5.25 -0.08
C THR A 185 27.76 3.83 0.34
N ASP A 186 28.56 3.71 1.39
CA ASP A 186 28.61 2.49 2.20
C ASP A 186 27.34 2.44 3.12
N ASN A 187 27.34 1.59 4.13
CA ASN A 187 26.25 1.50 5.09
C ASN A 187 26.01 2.85 5.81
N LEU A 188 24.76 3.31 5.87
CA LEU A 188 24.38 4.55 6.55
C LEU A 188 23.76 4.29 7.93
N LYS A 189 24.03 5.20 8.86
CA LYS A 189 23.38 5.30 10.16
C LYS A 189 22.38 6.47 10.14
N ILE A 190 21.10 6.12 10.15
CA ILE A 190 19.99 7.07 10.11
C ILE A 190 19.80 7.68 11.50
N LYS A 191 19.49 8.99 11.52
CA LYS A 191 19.34 9.79 12.74
C LYS A 191 17.99 10.48 12.79
N SER A 192 17.51 10.74 14.00
CA SER A 192 16.24 11.44 14.24
C SER A 192 16.25 12.83 13.60
N LYS A 193 15.06 13.31 13.22
CA LYS A 193 14.82 14.68 12.72
C LYS A 193 15.53 14.99 11.41
N VAL A 194 15.97 13.97 10.68
CA VAL A 194 16.64 14.11 9.37
C VAL A 194 15.68 13.72 8.25
N THR A 195 15.60 14.57 7.24
CA THR A 195 15.01 14.23 5.95
C THR A 195 16.13 13.97 4.94
N LEU A 196 16.15 12.79 4.34
CA LEU A 196 16.97 12.47 3.19
C LEU A 196 16.13 12.69 1.91
N CYS A 197 16.48 13.72 1.15
CA CYS A 197 15.69 14.19 0.01
C CYS A 197 16.51 14.17 -1.29
N GLY A 198 15.94 13.70 -2.39
CA GLY A 198 16.54 13.80 -3.73
C GLY A 198 15.88 14.88 -4.59
N ALA A 199 16.41 15.08 -5.80
CA ALA A 199 15.84 15.98 -6.80
C ALA A 199 14.60 15.40 -7.53
N GLY A 200 14.16 14.20 -7.16
CA GLY A 200 13.13 13.41 -7.82
C GLY A 200 13.55 11.95 -7.91
N ARG A 201 12.65 10.99 -7.67
CA ARG A 201 12.99 9.55 -7.68
C ARG A 201 13.54 9.05 -9.01
N SER A 202 13.21 9.68 -10.14
CA SER A 202 13.80 9.37 -11.45
C SER A 202 15.13 10.08 -11.73
N LYS A 203 15.50 11.07 -10.92
CA LYS A 203 16.65 11.96 -11.12
C LYS A 203 17.80 11.68 -10.14
N THR A 204 17.48 11.29 -8.91
CA THR A 204 18.47 11.04 -7.86
C THR A 204 18.42 9.58 -7.43
N ILE A 205 19.57 8.92 -7.55
CA ILE A 205 19.79 7.55 -7.07
C ILE A 205 20.83 7.60 -5.97
N LEU A 206 20.49 7.09 -4.78
CA LEU A 206 21.48 6.73 -3.77
C LEU A 206 21.71 5.22 -3.87
N LYS A 207 22.91 4.85 -4.32
CA LYS A 207 23.32 3.47 -4.56
C LYS A 207 24.20 2.97 -3.41
N HIS A 208 23.79 1.84 -2.84
CA HIS A 208 24.58 1.17 -1.81
C HIS A 208 25.74 0.38 -2.42
N THR A 209 26.93 0.58 -1.88
CA THR A 209 28.18 -0.10 -2.27
C THR A 209 28.77 -0.94 -1.14
N GLY A 210 28.17 -0.89 0.05
CA GLY A 210 28.56 -1.65 1.22
C GLY A 210 28.18 -3.12 1.15
N LYS A 211 28.62 -3.86 2.18
CA LYS A 211 28.42 -5.31 2.33
C LYS A 211 27.35 -5.70 3.37
N ASP A 212 26.70 -4.72 4.00
CA ASP A 212 25.71 -4.96 5.05
C ASP A 212 24.33 -4.37 4.70
N HIS A 213 23.56 -3.98 5.70
CA HIS A 213 22.34 -3.19 5.53
C HIS A 213 22.68 -1.83 4.95
N PHE A 214 21.92 -1.41 3.94
CA PHE A 214 22.09 -0.09 3.33
C PHE A 214 21.87 1.00 4.40
N MET A 215 20.85 0.84 5.22
CA MET A 215 20.56 1.78 6.31
C MET A 215 20.20 1.03 7.59
N ASP A 216 20.79 1.48 8.70
CA ASP A 216 20.51 1.03 10.08
C ASP A 216 20.24 2.22 11.00
N GLN A 217 19.69 1.96 12.19
CA GLN A 217 19.57 2.98 13.24
C GLN A 217 20.93 3.36 13.85
N ALA A 218 21.14 4.66 14.06
CA ALA A 218 22.30 5.18 14.79
C ALA A 218 22.19 4.99 16.32
N VAL A 219 20.95 4.96 16.82
CA VAL A 219 20.61 4.92 18.25
C VAL A 219 19.41 4.02 18.47
N GLN A 220 19.11 3.71 19.74
CA GLN A 220 18.00 2.81 20.11
C GLN A 220 16.63 3.34 19.67
N LYS A 221 16.37 4.64 19.82
CA LYS A 221 15.13 5.29 19.41
C LYS A 221 15.36 6.38 18.38
N LEU A 222 14.56 6.35 17.33
CA LEU A 222 14.57 7.31 16.25
C LEU A 222 13.20 7.96 16.15
N THR A 223 13.17 9.27 15.91
CA THR A 223 11.94 9.99 15.65
C THR A 223 12.06 10.91 14.44
N ASP A 224 10.96 11.11 13.72
CA ASP A 224 10.84 12.14 12.70
C ASP A 224 11.83 11.96 11.54
N VAL A 225 11.84 10.77 10.94
CA VAL A 225 12.72 10.41 9.81
C VAL A 225 11.93 10.42 8.52
N VAL A 226 12.45 11.09 7.50
CA VAL A 226 11.79 11.21 6.19
C VAL A 226 12.73 10.83 5.05
N PHE A 227 12.22 10.03 4.12
CA PHE A 227 12.83 9.79 2.81
C PHE A 227 11.92 10.36 1.73
N LYS A 228 12.47 11.19 0.84
CA LYS A 228 11.66 11.93 -0.14
C LYS A 228 12.35 12.00 -1.51
N ASP A 229 11.56 11.85 -2.58
CA ASP A 229 11.97 12.15 -3.96
C ASP A 229 13.30 11.50 -4.38
N ILE A 230 13.50 10.24 -4.02
CA ILE A 230 14.79 9.55 -4.22
C ILE A 230 14.59 8.08 -4.58
N THR A 231 15.49 7.54 -5.40
CA THR A 231 15.64 6.08 -5.55
C THR A 231 16.74 5.58 -4.62
N LEU A 232 16.41 4.61 -3.79
CA LEU A 232 17.33 3.87 -2.93
C LEU A 232 17.61 2.51 -3.58
N GLN A 233 18.82 2.36 -4.12
CA GLN A 233 19.19 1.19 -4.90
C GLN A 233 20.20 0.33 -4.16
N GLY A 234 19.89 -0.95 -3.97
CA GLY A 234 20.83 -1.94 -3.46
C GLY A 234 21.92 -2.30 -4.47
N GLY A 235 23.10 -2.65 -3.95
CA GLY A 235 24.13 -3.41 -4.65
C GLY A 235 24.07 -4.92 -4.35
N GLU A 236 24.90 -5.70 -5.04
CA GLU A 236 24.98 -7.16 -4.99
C GLU A 236 25.04 -7.77 -3.58
N ASN A 237 25.67 -7.07 -2.63
CA ASN A 237 25.85 -7.54 -1.25
C ASN A 237 24.92 -6.89 -0.24
N THR A 238 23.99 -6.03 -0.69
CA THR A 238 23.11 -5.29 0.21
C THR A 238 22.18 -6.26 0.92
N LYS A 239 22.19 -6.28 2.25
CA LYS A 239 21.25 -7.09 3.03
C LYS A 239 19.87 -6.46 2.97
N SER A 240 19.46 -5.70 3.97
CA SER A 240 18.17 -4.98 3.96
C SER A 240 18.37 -3.54 3.50
N GLY A 241 17.35 -2.95 2.88
CA GLY A 241 17.39 -1.54 2.46
C GLY A 241 17.29 -0.62 3.67
N LEU A 242 16.35 -0.91 4.56
CA LEU A 242 16.32 -0.37 5.92
C LEU A 242 16.13 -1.50 6.93
N ASN A 243 16.97 -1.53 7.96
CA ASN A 243 16.87 -2.47 9.07
C ASN A 243 16.73 -1.69 10.39
N LEU A 244 15.54 -1.78 11.00
CA LEU A 244 15.25 -1.13 12.29
C LEU A 244 14.70 -2.11 13.32
N ARG A 245 15.17 -1.94 14.56
CA ARG A 245 14.80 -2.75 15.74
C ARG A 245 14.56 -1.81 16.92
N GLY A 246 13.31 -1.40 17.07
CA GLY A 246 12.85 -0.68 18.27
C GLY A 246 12.70 -1.61 19.48
N GLN A 247 12.36 -1.05 20.63
CA GLN A 247 11.98 -1.81 21.84
C GLN A 247 10.48 -1.71 22.09
N ASN A 248 9.93 -2.63 22.91
CA ASN A 248 8.48 -2.67 23.16
C ASN A 248 7.99 -1.42 23.91
N ASP A 249 8.77 -0.98 24.88
CA ASP A 249 8.55 0.17 25.77
C ASP A 249 9.15 1.48 25.21
N ASP A 250 10.11 1.40 24.29
CA ASP A 250 10.71 2.57 23.63
C ASP A 250 10.80 2.39 22.11
N ARG A 251 9.63 2.46 21.46
CA ARG A 251 9.48 2.30 20.01
C ARG A 251 10.04 3.48 19.22
N HIS A 252 10.49 3.24 18.00
CA HIS A 252 10.73 4.31 17.02
C HIS A 252 9.41 5.00 16.66
N GLU A 253 9.44 6.25 16.21
CA GLU A 253 8.21 7.00 15.89
C GLU A 253 8.33 7.88 14.65
N ARG A 254 7.23 8.02 13.91
CA ARG A 254 7.04 9.01 12.83
C ARG A 254 8.10 8.86 11.73
N PHE A 255 7.87 7.85 10.88
CA PHE A 255 8.68 7.56 9.70
C PHE A 255 7.88 7.81 8.43
N MET A 256 8.49 8.42 7.43
CA MET A 256 7.82 8.68 6.16
C MET A 256 8.68 8.36 4.93
N TRP A 257 8.05 7.71 3.95
CA TRP A 257 8.55 7.57 2.58
C TRP A 257 7.57 8.26 1.65
N GLN A 258 8.03 9.30 0.96
CA GLN A 258 7.20 10.03 0.00
C GLN A 258 7.88 10.12 -1.34
N ASN A 259 7.24 9.59 -2.37
CA ASN A 259 7.78 9.59 -3.72
C ASN A 259 9.16 8.92 -3.81
N VAL A 260 9.29 7.73 -3.21
CA VAL A 260 10.55 6.97 -3.13
C VAL A 260 10.48 5.70 -3.97
N ASN A 261 11.58 5.29 -4.58
CA ASN A 261 11.74 3.92 -5.06
C ASN A 261 12.74 3.17 -4.17
N ILE A 262 12.47 1.91 -3.83
CA ILE A 262 13.43 1.00 -3.20
C ILE A 262 13.49 -0.29 -4.00
N THR A 263 14.69 -0.63 -4.47
CA THR A 263 14.89 -1.77 -5.37
C THR A 263 16.29 -2.39 -5.27
N GLY A 264 16.42 -3.64 -5.74
CA GLY A 264 17.71 -4.34 -5.82
C GLY A 264 18.26 -4.77 -4.47
N ILE A 265 17.41 -4.97 -3.48
CA ILE A 265 17.79 -5.37 -2.12
C ILE A 265 17.70 -6.89 -1.95
N ASN A 266 18.74 -7.52 -1.39
CA ASN A 266 18.75 -8.98 -1.27
C ASN A 266 17.81 -9.53 -0.19
N SER A 267 17.71 -8.83 0.94
CA SER A 267 16.79 -9.13 2.03
C SER A 267 15.54 -8.26 1.87
N HIS A 268 14.99 -7.74 2.97
CA HIS A 268 13.82 -6.86 2.92
C HIS A 268 14.16 -5.51 2.30
N GLY A 269 13.34 -5.03 1.37
CA GLY A 269 13.42 -3.63 0.91
C GLY A 269 13.31 -2.68 2.11
N ILE A 270 12.24 -2.85 2.89
CA ILE A 270 12.09 -2.28 4.23
C ILE A 270 11.85 -3.41 5.22
N GLY A 271 12.72 -3.59 6.21
CA GLY A 271 12.54 -4.52 7.32
C GLY A 271 12.60 -3.76 8.64
N ILE A 272 11.44 -3.44 9.22
CA ILE A 272 11.38 -2.63 10.43
C ILE A 272 10.53 -3.31 11.49
N SER A 273 10.95 -3.12 12.74
CA SER A 273 10.22 -3.62 13.89
C SER A 273 10.06 -2.58 14.99
N ARG A 274 8.91 -2.63 15.68
CA ARG A 274 8.60 -1.76 16.84
C ARG A 274 8.69 -0.28 16.50
N VAL A 275 7.91 0.11 15.50
CA VAL A 275 7.80 1.48 15.00
C VAL A 275 6.34 1.91 15.05
N ASN A 276 6.09 3.10 15.58
CA ASN A 276 4.78 3.75 15.57
C ASN A 276 4.75 4.86 14.51
N HIS A 277 3.59 5.09 13.91
CA HIS A 277 3.35 6.18 12.96
C HIS A 277 4.22 6.08 11.70
N ILE A 278 3.86 5.16 10.81
CA ILE A 278 4.51 4.97 9.51
C ILE A 278 3.63 5.55 8.42
N ILE A 279 4.21 6.35 7.53
CA ILE A 279 3.54 6.89 6.35
C ILE A 279 4.33 6.51 5.10
N MET A 280 3.66 5.88 4.14
CA MET A 280 4.22 5.60 2.82
C MET A 280 3.28 6.19 1.78
N ASP A 281 3.79 7.06 0.91
CA ASP A 281 2.99 7.82 -0.03
C ASP A 281 3.67 7.85 -1.39
N ASN A 282 2.93 7.53 -2.45
CA ASN A 282 3.41 7.53 -3.84
C ASN A 282 4.75 6.79 -4.03
N SER A 283 4.97 5.67 -3.34
CA SER A 283 6.29 5.02 -3.27
C SER A 283 6.28 3.63 -3.88
N HIS A 284 7.40 3.22 -4.48
CA HIS A 284 7.56 1.91 -5.11
C HIS A 284 8.58 1.07 -4.34
N PHE A 285 8.16 -0.12 -3.90
CA PHE A 285 9.01 -1.10 -3.23
C PHE A 285 8.97 -2.37 -4.07
N GLN A 286 9.91 -2.52 -5.00
CA GLN A 286 9.84 -3.56 -6.04
C GLN A 286 11.18 -4.25 -6.24
N HIS A 287 11.14 -5.51 -6.64
CA HIS A 287 12.34 -6.31 -6.95
C HIS A 287 13.31 -6.39 -5.75
N ASN A 288 12.76 -6.63 -4.56
CA ASN A 288 13.52 -6.89 -3.34
C ASN A 288 13.28 -8.34 -2.86
N GLY A 289 14.09 -8.80 -1.91
CA GLY A 289 14.00 -10.14 -1.34
C GLY A 289 14.65 -11.23 -2.19
N LEU A 290 15.77 -10.91 -2.85
CA LEU A 290 16.48 -11.81 -3.77
C LEU A 290 17.07 -13.08 -3.10
N LYS A 291 17.28 -13.10 -1.78
CA LYS A 291 17.94 -14.21 -1.07
C LYS A 291 17.01 -15.23 -0.41
N GLY A 292 15.70 -15.14 -0.61
CA GLY A 292 14.76 -16.19 -0.20
C GLY A 292 13.37 -15.72 0.22
N SER A 293 12.48 -16.69 0.40
CA SER A 293 11.03 -16.47 0.62
C SER A 293 10.67 -15.76 1.94
N LEU A 294 11.62 -15.67 2.88
CA LEU A 294 11.48 -14.90 4.11
C LEU A 294 11.67 -13.39 3.90
N HIS A 295 12.19 -12.97 2.74
CA HIS A 295 12.51 -11.57 2.45
C HIS A 295 11.45 -10.94 1.54
N HIS A 296 11.10 -9.69 1.80
CA HIS A 296 9.88 -9.07 1.29
C HIS A 296 10.17 -7.68 0.71
N ASN A 297 9.28 -7.14 -0.13
CA ASN A 297 9.39 -5.73 -0.48
C ASN A 297 9.24 -4.85 0.77
N VAL A 298 8.21 -5.12 1.58
CA VAL A 298 7.98 -4.47 2.86
C VAL A 298 7.70 -5.51 3.95
N TYR A 299 8.43 -5.43 5.05
CA TYR A 299 8.21 -6.25 6.25
C TYR A 299 8.08 -5.37 7.49
N PHE A 300 6.92 -5.45 8.11
CA PHE A 300 6.59 -4.81 9.37
C PHE A 300 6.41 -5.86 10.47
N LEU A 301 7.03 -5.60 11.62
CA LEU A 301 7.01 -6.48 12.78
C LEU A 301 6.73 -5.69 14.06
N PHE A 302 5.57 -5.89 14.70
CA PHE A 302 5.13 -5.11 15.87
C PHE A 302 5.05 -3.59 15.60
N VAL A 303 4.42 -3.19 14.50
CA VAL A 303 4.25 -1.76 14.16
C VAL A 303 2.82 -1.29 14.40
N SER A 304 2.64 0.00 14.67
CA SER A 304 1.31 0.57 14.93
C SER A 304 1.12 1.90 14.21
N TYR A 305 -0.13 2.19 13.84
CA TYR A 305 -0.55 3.44 13.19
C TYR A 305 0.13 3.65 11.84
N VAL A 306 -0.35 2.94 10.83
CA VAL A 306 0.26 2.90 9.51
C VAL A 306 -0.68 3.51 8.48
N LEU A 307 -0.14 4.38 7.62
CA LEU A 307 -0.81 4.90 6.43
C LEU A 307 0.02 4.58 5.20
N GLN A 308 -0.48 3.72 4.30
CA GLN A 308 0.11 3.47 2.99
C GLN A 308 -0.84 3.96 1.90
N SER A 309 -0.37 4.83 1.01
CA SER A 309 -1.18 5.44 -0.04
C SER A 309 -0.44 5.45 -1.35
N ASP A 310 -1.12 5.10 -2.43
CA ASP A 310 -0.58 5.21 -3.79
C ASP A 310 0.75 4.46 -3.97
N CYS A 311 0.93 3.34 -3.25
CA CYS A 311 2.18 2.59 -3.26
C CYS A 311 2.12 1.40 -4.23
N ASP A 312 3.22 1.14 -4.93
CA ASP A 312 3.40 -0.05 -5.76
C ASP A 312 4.41 -0.99 -5.10
N MET A 313 3.93 -2.14 -4.62
CA MET A 313 4.71 -3.14 -3.90
C MET A 313 4.82 -4.45 -4.71
N SER A 314 4.73 -4.35 -6.03
CA SER A 314 4.76 -5.48 -6.96
C SER A 314 6.13 -6.14 -7.10
N ASN A 315 6.13 -7.30 -7.75
CA ASN A 315 7.31 -8.08 -8.13
C ASN A 315 8.27 -8.36 -6.95
N PRO A 316 7.79 -8.93 -5.83
CA PRO A 316 8.71 -9.48 -4.83
C PRO A 316 9.48 -10.65 -5.46
N ALA A 317 10.79 -10.74 -5.22
CA ALA A 317 11.62 -11.73 -5.91
C ALA A 317 11.28 -13.17 -5.49
N GLU A 318 11.26 -13.44 -4.18
CA GLU A 318 10.96 -14.77 -3.63
C GLU A 318 9.87 -14.74 -2.56
N GLY A 319 9.81 -13.71 -1.73
CA GLY A 319 8.83 -13.62 -0.65
C GLY A 319 7.54 -12.91 -1.07
N LYS A 320 7.13 -11.94 -0.25
CA LYS A 320 5.82 -11.29 -0.30
C LYS A 320 5.98 -9.84 -0.71
N SER A 321 4.91 -9.27 -1.27
CA SER A 321 4.83 -7.83 -1.45
C SER A 321 4.91 -7.19 -0.08
N ASN A 322 3.94 -7.49 0.79
CA ASN A 322 3.93 -6.96 2.15
C ASN A 322 3.69 -8.06 3.17
N LYS A 323 4.41 -7.98 4.29
CA LYS A 323 4.12 -8.76 5.48
C LYS A 323 3.90 -7.85 6.68
N TYR A 324 2.75 -8.01 7.31
CA TYR A 324 2.29 -7.31 8.48
C TYR A 324 2.25 -8.27 9.67
N THR A 325 3.35 -8.42 10.39
CA THR A 325 3.38 -9.19 11.62
C THR A 325 3.09 -8.28 12.79
N SER A 326 2.07 -8.62 13.58
CA SER A 326 1.67 -7.89 14.79
C SER A 326 1.46 -6.40 14.52
N THR A 327 0.84 -6.11 13.38
CA THR A 327 0.54 -4.74 12.95
C THR A 327 -0.84 -4.32 13.46
N SER A 328 -0.95 -3.10 13.99
CA SER A 328 -2.23 -2.51 14.42
C SER A 328 -2.49 -1.16 13.75
N HIS A 329 -3.76 -0.84 13.55
CA HIS A 329 -4.22 0.44 12.98
C HIS A 329 -3.57 0.74 11.62
N LEU A 330 -3.71 -0.21 10.71
CA LEU A 330 -3.24 -0.10 9.33
C LEU A 330 -4.36 0.48 8.45
N LEU A 331 -4.08 1.59 7.80
CA LEU A 331 -4.83 2.10 6.66
C LEU A 331 -3.96 2.00 5.43
N THR A 332 -4.46 1.30 4.41
CA THR A 332 -3.87 1.28 3.08
C THR A 332 -4.89 1.71 2.05
N GLN A 333 -4.51 2.59 1.12
CA GLN A 333 -5.39 2.99 0.01
C GLN A 333 -4.65 3.05 -1.33
N ARG A 334 -5.34 2.69 -2.42
CA ARG A 334 -4.84 2.80 -3.80
C ARG A 334 -3.47 2.14 -4.02
N CYS A 335 -3.23 1.03 -3.33
CA CYS A 335 -1.97 0.30 -3.46
C CYS A 335 -2.08 -0.83 -4.48
N VAL A 336 -0.97 -1.08 -5.17
CA VAL A 336 -0.86 -2.12 -6.21
C VAL A 336 0.16 -3.16 -5.78
N MET A 337 -0.20 -4.44 -5.91
CA MET A 337 0.66 -5.57 -5.62
C MET A 337 0.47 -6.64 -6.69
N LYS A 338 1.53 -6.94 -7.45
CA LYS A 338 1.45 -7.88 -8.56
C LYS A 338 2.57 -8.91 -8.57
N ASN A 339 2.31 -10.04 -9.22
CA ASN A 339 3.32 -10.97 -9.75
C ASN A 339 4.29 -11.52 -8.70
N GLY A 340 3.78 -12.10 -7.61
CA GLY A 340 4.62 -12.82 -6.64
C GLY A 340 4.60 -14.34 -6.84
N LYS A 341 5.73 -14.99 -6.58
CA LYS A 341 5.84 -16.47 -6.59
C LYS A 341 5.10 -17.13 -5.42
N GLY A 342 4.85 -16.39 -4.34
CA GLY A 342 4.18 -16.87 -3.14
C GLY A 342 2.89 -16.12 -2.85
N ASN A 343 2.75 -15.66 -1.61
CA ASN A 343 1.61 -14.86 -1.18
C ASN A 343 1.83 -13.37 -1.48
N GLY A 344 0.75 -12.62 -1.74
CA GLY A 344 0.83 -11.17 -1.89
C GLY A 344 1.01 -10.46 -0.57
N ILE A 345 -0.04 -10.48 0.25
CA ILE A 345 -0.04 -10.01 1.63
C ILE A 345 -0.03 -11.20 2.57
N GLN A 346 0.79 -11.13 3.62
CA GLN A 346 0.58 -11.93 4.83
C GLN A 346 0.36 -11.01 6.02
N ALA A 347 -0.67 -11.28 6.80
CA ALA A 347 -0.90 -10.60 8.07
C ALA A 347 -1.16 -11.61 9.19
N ASP A 348 -0.24 -11.66 10.13
CA ASP A 348 -0.32 -12.40 11.38
C ASP A 348 -0.27 -11.38 12.53
N ASN A 349 -0.80 -11.71 13.70
CA ASN A 349 -0.89 -10.72 14.78
C ASN A 349 -0.47 -11.29 16.14
N ASP A 350 -0.21 -10.41 17.10
CA ASP A 350 -0.02 -10.73 18.52
C ASP A 350 -0.66 -9.58 19.31
N GLN A 351 -1.94 -9.29 19.00
CA GLN A 351 -2.80 -8.26 19.62
C GLN A 351 -4.08 -7.91 18.83
N GLY A 352 -4.42 -8.59 17.72
CA GLY A 352 -5.69 -8.38 17.00
C GLY A 352 -6.01 -6.91 16.64
N GLY A 353 -5.35 -6.36 15.61
CA GLY A 353 -5.45 -4.95 15.24
C GLY A 353 -6.38 -4.61 14.07
N TYR A 354 -6.81 -3.35 13.98
CA TYR A 354 -7.64 -2.80 12.90
C TYR A 354 -6.86 -2.66 11.58
N LEU A 355 -7.32 -3.34 10.52
CA LEU A 355 -6.70 -3.30 9.19
C LEU A 355 -7.73 -2.89 8.13
N PHE A 356 -7.51 -1.75 7.47
CA PHE A 356 -8.36 -1.22 6.41
C PHE A 356 -7.63 -1.19 5.08
N PHE A 357 -8.14 -1.96 4.12
CA PHE A 357 -7.64 -2.02 2.76
C PHE A 357 -8.65 -1.35 1.82
N HIS A 358 -8.27 -0.24 1.20
CA HIS A 358 -9.11 0.52 0.27
C HIS A 358 -8.52 0.49 -1.13
N LYS A 359 -9.30 0.13 -2.15
CA LYS A 359 -8.83 0.17 -3.56
C LYS A 359 -7.48 -0.53 -3.77
N HIS A 360 -7.27 -1.65 -3.09
CA HIS A 360 -6.13 -2.49 -3.36
C HIS A 360 -6.32 -3.23 -4.67
N HIS A 361 -5.26 -3.31 -5.47
CA HIS A 361 -5.23 -4.18 -6.63
C HIS A 361 -4.19 -5.27 -6.41
N LEU A 362 -4.64 -6.51 -6.19
CA LEU A 362 -3.79 -7.70 -5.99
C LEU A 362 -3.96 -8.67 -7.15
N SER A 363 -2.89 -8.96 -7.87
CA SER A 363 -2.95 -9.91 -9.00
C SER A 363 -1.69 -10.70 -9.30
N GLY A 364 -1.84 -11.87 -9.93
CA GLY A 364 -0.72 -12.67 -10.41
C GLY A 364 0.09 -13.37 -9.30
N PHE A 365 -0.46 -13.54 -8.10
CA PHE A 365 0.18 -14.32 -7.04
C PHE A 365 -0.06 -15.81 -7.23
N LYS A 366 1.01 -16.61 -7.27
CA LYS A 366 0.89 -18.07 -7.52
C LYS A 366 0.23 -18.84 -6.38
N ARG A 367 0.23 -18.29 -5.16
CA ARG A 367 -0.42 -18.89 -3.99
C ARG A 367 -1.62 -18.06 -3.54
N VAL A 368 -1.53 -17.34 -2.41
CA VAL A 368 -2.66 -16.59 -1.85
C VAL A 368 -2.45 -15.08 -2.00
N ALA A 369 -3.44 -14.35 -2.53
CA ALA A 369 -3.35 -12.90 -2.60
C ALA A 369 -3.30 -12.25 -1.19
N MET A 370 -4.16 -12.70 -0.28
CA MET A 370 -4.20 -12.24 1.12
C MET A 370 -4.25 -13.42 2.09
N TRP A 371 -3.13 -13.72 2.75
CA TRP A 371 -2.96 -14.83 3.69
C TRP A 371 -3.00 -14.37 5.13
N PHE A 372 -4.10 -14.61 5.84
CA PHE A 372 -4.25 -14.27 7.27
C PHE A 372 -4.31 -15.56 8.09
N PRO A 373 -3.14 -16.13 8.46
CA PRO A 373 -3.09 -17.32 9.26
C PRO A 373 -3.44 -17.03 10.72
N CYS A 374 -3.75 -18.10 11.46
CA CYS A 374 -3.82 -18.08 12.91
C CYS A 374 -2.76 -19.08 13.41
N GLU A 375 -1.57 -18.56 13.69
CA GLU A 375 -0.36 -19.32 14.01
C GLU A 375 0.25 -18.74 15.28
N GLU A 376 0.70 -19.58 16.20
CA GLU A 376 1.46 -19.10 17.35
C GLU A 376 2.74 -18.40 16.86
N TYR A 377 3.01 -17.17 17.27
CA TYR A 377 4.18 -16.43 16.77
C TYR A 377 5.51 -17.14 17.07
N TYR A 378 5.67 -17.70 18.28
CA TYR A 378 6.87 -18.41 18.71
C TYR A 378 6.97 -19.82 18.11
N ASN A 379 5.85 -20.35 17.63
CA ASN A 379 5.78 -21.62 16.91
C ASN A 379 4.88 -21.49 15.69
N LYS A 380 5.37 -20.77 14.67
CA LYS A 380 4.62 -20.47 13.43
C LYS A 380 4.17 -21.70 12.63
N PHE A 381 4.58 -22.90 13.03
CA PHE A 381 4.17 -24.17 12.41
C PHE A 381 2.99 -24.81 13.16
N HIS A 382 2.62 -24.27 14.32
CA HIS A 382 1.48 -24.72 15.09
C HIS A 382 0.26 -23.85 14.77
N TYR A 383 -0.73 -24.46 14.12
CA TYR A 383 -2.05 -23.88 14.00
C TYR A 383 -2.68 -23.72 15.39
N THR A 384 -3.30 -22.58 15.60
CA THR A 384 -4.07 -22.28 16.80
C THR A 384 -5.38 -21.60 16.42
N GLU A 385 -6.34 -21.62 17.35
CA GLU A 385 -7.62 -20.92 17.21
C GLU A 385 -7.73 -19.70 18.13
N ASP A 386 -6.61 -19.28 18.74
CA ASP A 386 -6.58 -18.11 19.59
C ASP A 386 -6.61 -16.82 18.74
N PRO A 387 -7.69 -16.02 18.82
CA PRO A 387 -7.87 -14.81 18.01
C PRO A 387 -6.79 -13.74 18.23
N LYS A 388 -5.97 -13.85 19.29
CA LYS A 388 -4.79 -13.03 19.52
C LYS A 388 -3.80 -13.08 18.35
N TRP A 389 -3.69 -14.22 17.69
CA TRP A 389 -2.64 -14.51 16.71
C TRP A 389 -2.95 -14.08 15.26
N VAL A 390 -4.10 -13.45 15.04
CA VAL A 390 -4.57 -13.06 13.71
C VAL A 390 -5.20 -11.66 13.75
N PRO A 391 -5.17 -10.88 12.65
CA PRO A 391 -5.86 -9.60 12.62
C PRO A 391 -7.35 -9.71 12.95
N GLN A 392 -7.86 -8.70 13.65
CA GLN A 392 -9.26 -8.58 14.06
C GLN A 392 -9.81 -7.23 13.61
N ASN A 393 -11.07 -7.15 13.18
CA ASN A 393 -11.61 -5.92 12.59
C ASN A 393 -10.86 -5.56 11.28
N VAL A 394 -11.02 -6.40 10.28
CA VAL A 394 -10.48 -6.20 8.92
C VAL A 394 -11.57 -5.67 8.00
N ILE A 395 -11.33 -4.56 7.31
CA ILE A 395 -12.20 -4.09 6.23
C ILE A 395 -11.46 -4.17 4.90
N LEU A 396 -12.04 -4.88 3.93
CA LEU A 396 -11.74 -4.69 2.52
C LEU A 396 -12.81 -3.79 1.93
N ASN A 397 -12.42 -2.64 1.41
CA ASN A 397 -13.31 -1.73 0.70
C ASN A 397 -12.80 -1.54 -0.73
N ARG A 398 -13.64 -1.80 -1.72
CA ARG A 398 -13.36 -1.52 -3.14
C ARG A 398 -12.09 -2.16 -3.66
N CYS A 399 -11.71 -3.32 -3.10
CA CYS A 399 -10.52 -4.05 -3.51
C CYS A 399 -10.79 -4.86 -4.78
N GLU A 400 -9.75 -5.06 -5.59
CA GLU A 400 -9.74 -5.91 -6.78
C GLU A 400 -8.67 -7.00 -6.56
N VAL A 401 -9.12 -8.24 -6.38
CA VAL A 401 -8.28 -9.40 -6.06
C VAL A 401 -8.49 -10.46 -7.13
N ILE A 402 -7.63 -10.45 -8.15
CA ILE A 402 -7.87 -11.17 -9.41
C ILE A 402 -6.65 -11.96 -9.88
N ASN A 403 -6.86 -13.05 -10.62
CA ASN A 403 -5.80 -13.83 -11.25
C ASN A 403 -4.72 -14.32 -10.27
N ASN A 404 -5.14 -14.76 -9.09
CA ASN A 404 -4.27 -15.40 -8.10
C ASN A 404 -4.67 -16.87 -7.94
N GLY A 405 -3.77 -17.71 -7.43
CA GLY A 405 -4.12 -19.10 -7.10
C GLY A 405 -5.35 -19.17 -6.17
N TYR A 406 -5.28 -18.40 -5.09
CA TYR A 406 -6.37 -18.14 -4.14
C TYR A 406 -6.49 -16.63 -3.92
N GLY A 407 -7.70 -16.13 -3.72
CA GLY A 407 -7.93 -14.74 -3.34
C GLY A 407 -7.55 -14.47 -1.87
N ALA A 408 -8.55 -14.33 -1.00
CA ALA A 408 -8.33 -14.09 0.44
C ALA A 408 -8.56 -15.35 1.26
N MET A 409 -7.57 -15.78 2.05
CA MET A 409 -7.68 -17.00 2.89
C MET A 409 -7.40 -16.64 4.34
N TRP A 410 -8.46 -16.62 5.14
CA TRP A 410 -8.45 -16.10 6.51
C TRP A 410 -8.93 -17.13 7.53
N ARG A 411 -8.29 -17.13 8.70
CA ARG A 411 -8.63 -18.02 9.81
C ARG A 411 -8.90 -17.20 11.06
N ILE A 412 -10.03 -17.43 11.73
CA ILE A 412 -10.36 -16.80 13.01
C ILE A 412 -10.38 -15.26 12.94
N VAL A 413 -10.57 -14.69 11.75
CA VAL A 413 -10.74 -13.24 11.59
C VAL A 413 -12.15 -12.89 12.02
N ARG A 414 -12.24 -12.13 13.12
CA ARG A 414 -13.50 -11.78 13.76
C ARG A 414 -13.65 -10.26 13.95
N GLY A 415 -14.50 -9.86 14.89
CA GLY A 415 -14.79 -8.46 15.20
C GLY A 415 -15.71 -7.81 14.16
N LYS A 416 -15.57 -6.51 13.97
CA LYS A 416 -16.33 -5.75 12.95
C LYS A 416 -15.63 -5.82 11.59
N SER A 417 -15.43 -7.04 11.10
CA SER A 417 -14.76 -7.31 9.82
C SER A 417 -15.76 -7.31 8.66
N ASN A 418 -15.41 -6.66 7.54
CA ASN A 418 -16.29 -6.51 6.39
C ASN A 418 -15.56 -6.62 5.05
N VAL A 419 -16.27 -7.11 4.03
CA VAL A 419 -15.90 -6.98 2.61
C VAL A 419 -16.97 -6.14 1.94
N ILE A 420 -16.57 -4.99 1.38
CA ILE A 420 -17.46 -3.93 0.93
C ILE A 420 -17.08 -3.56 -0.50
N ASN A 421 -18.07 -3.55 -1.41
CA ASN A 421 -17.94 -3.15 -2.81
C ASN A 421 -16.67 -3.70 -3.49
N SER A 422 -16.25 -4.94 -3.19
CA SER A 422 -14.99 -5.51 -3.67
C SER A 422 -15.19 -6.58 -4.73
N TYR A 423 -14.21 -6.78 -5.60
CA TYR A 423 -14.26 -7.70 -6.72
C TYR A 423 -13.18 -8.77 -6.61
N PHE A 424 -13.59 -10.03 -6.74
CA PHE A 424 -12.72 -11.18 -6.71
C PHE A 424 -12.97 -12.09 -7.93
N ASP A 425 -11.87 -12.48 -8.59
CA ASP A 425 -11.88 -13.46 -9.68
C ASP A 425 -10.54 -14.20 -9.72
N ASN A 426 -10.44 -15.28 -8.95
CA ASN A 426 -9.20 -16.03 -8.75
C ASN A 426 -9.26 -17.42 -9.40
N GLU A 427 -8.17 -18.17 -9.38
CA GLU A 427 -8.11 -19.46 -10.08
C GLU A 427 -8.91 -20.54 -9.35
N LYS A 428 -8.75 -20.65 -8.03
CA LYS A 428 -9.35 -21.74 -7.24
C LYS A 428 -10.55 -21.30 -6.39
N ILE A 429 -10.38 -20.25 -5.60
CA ILE A 429 -11.42 -19.69 -4.73
C ILE A 429 -11.15 -18.20 -4.50
N ASP A 430 -12.22 -17.42 -4.39
CA ASP A 430 -12.09 -16.00 -4.15
C ASP A 430 -11.86 -15.67 -2.69
N MET A 431 -12.55 -16.38 -1.79
CA MET A 431 -12.38 -16.19 -0.35
C MET A 431 -12.62 -17.48 0.42
N GLY A 432 -11.67 -17.90 1.25
CA GLY A 432 -11.82 -19.03 2.17
C GLY A 432 -11.75 -18.57 3.62
N LEU A 433 -12.78 -18.92 4.40
CA LEU A 433 -13.02 -18.38 5.73
C LEU A 433 -13.18 -19.50 6.75
N LEU A 434 -12.16 -19.74 7.58
CA LEU A 434 -12.21 -20.74 8.66
C LEU A 434 -12.62 -20.07 9.98
N LYS A 435 -13.83 -20.40 10.47
CA LYS A 435 -14.42 -19.87 11.72
C LYS A 435 -14.34 -18.33 11.83
N CYS A 436 -14.54 -17.65 10.71
CA CYS A 436 -14.56 -16.19 10.61
C CYS A 436 -16.01 -15.68 10.70
N ASN A 437 -16.21 -14.44 11.17
CA ASN A 437 -17.54 -13.79 11.20
C ASN A 437 -17.63 -12.55 10.28
N VAL A 438 -16.89 -12.59 9.17
CA VAL A 438 -16.77 -11.48 8.22
C VAL A 438 -18.11 -11.24 7.52
N LYS A 439 -18.57 -9.99 7.53
CA LYS A 439 -19.76 -9.59 6.79
C LYS A 439 -19.40 -9.21 5.36
N MET A 440 -20.04 -9.81 4.38
CA MET A 440 -19.88 -9.44 2.97
C MET A 440 -21.10 -8.62 2.54
N ASP A 441 -20.89 -7.45 1.96
CA ASP A 441 -21.99 -6.67 1.40
C ASP A 441 -22.50 -7.28 0.08
N LYS A 442 -23.73 -6.94 -0.28
CA LYS A 442 -24.38 -7.43 -1.50
C LYS A 442 -23.76 -6.93 -2.80
N ASN A 443 -22.94 -5.89 -2.73
CA ASN A 443 -22.32 -5.26 -3.89
C ASN A 443 -20.94 -5.88 -4.19
N SER A 444 -20.37 -6.66 -3.28
CA SER A 444 -19.14 -7.39 -3.54
C SER A 444 -19.40 -8.59 -4.46
N VAL A 445 -18.50 -8.79 -5.42
CA VAL A 445 -18.62 -9.83 -6.45
C VAL A 445 -17.52 -10.87 -6.26
N PHE A 446 -17.93 -12.14 -6.24
CA PHE A 446 -17.06 -13.31 -6.12
C PHE A 446 -17.35 -14.24 -7.30
N LYS A 447 -16.49 -14.23 -8.34
CA LYS A 447 -16.69 -14.99 -9.58
C LYS A 447 -16.54 -16.50 -9.43
N LYS A 448 -15.57 -16.95 -8.64
CA LYS A 448 -15.42 -18.37 -8.25
C LYS A 448 -16.23 -18.72 -7.02
N GLY A 449 -16.56 -17.72 -6.22
CA GLY A 449 -17.29 -17.89 -4.97
C GLY A 449 -16.35 -18.03 -3.77
N HIS A 450 -16.97 -18.05 -2.60
CA HIS A 450 -16.29 -18.17 -1.31
C HIS A 450 -16.71 -19.45 -0.59
N ALA A 451 -15.89 -19.91 0.34
CA ALA A 451 -16.13 -21.09 1.16
C ALA A 451 -15.97 -20.75 2.64
N PHE A 452 -16.90 -21.25 3.43
CA PHE A 452 -16.82 -21.24 4.89
C PHE A 452 -16.39 -22.62 5.36
N TYR A 453 -15.46 -22.64 6.30
CA TYR A 453 -14.94 -23.84 6.92
C TYR A 453 -15.18 -23.76 8.41
N GLU A 454 -15.63 -24.88 8.99
CA GLU A 454 -15.84 -25.03 10.43
C GLU A 454 -14.74 -25.88 11.06
N ASP A 455 -13.93 -26.58 10.27
CA ASP A 455 -12.80 -27.37 10.73
C ASP A 455 -11.55 -27.13 9.87
N VAL A 456 -10.38 -27.16 10.50
CA VAL A 456 -9.08 -27.03 9.81
C VAL A 456 -8.82 -28.19 8.85
N GLU A 457 -9.42 -29.37 9.07
CA GLU A 457 -9.30 -30.50 8.15
C GLU A 457 -10.06 -30.30 6.82
N GLU A 458 -11.02 -29.39 6.78
CA GLU A 458 -11.71 -28.98 5.55
C GLU A 458 -10.89 -27.97 4.73
N TRP A 459 -9.87 -27.35 5.35
CA TRP A 459 -9.03 -26.34 4.72
C TRP A 459 -8.26 -26.92 3.52
N PRO A 460 -8.07 -26.17 2.42
CA PRO A 460 -7.37 -26.67 1.25
C PRO A 460 -5.99 -27.25 1.60
N LYS A 461 -5.75 -28.50 1.20
CA LYS A 461 -4.56 -29.28 1.60
C LYS A 461 -3.25 -28.65 1.11
N ASP A 462 -3.25 -28.01 -0.04
CA ASP A 462 -2.11 -27.26 -0.61
C ASP A 462 -1.90 -25.88 0.05
N LEU A 463 -2.88 -25.43 0.83
CA LEU A 463 -2.76 -24.30 1.76
C LEU A 463 -2.54 -24.76 3.21
N LYS A 464 -2.26 -26.05 3.45
CA LYS A 464 -1.79 -26.48 4.76
C LYS A 464 -0.52 -25.71 5.10
N LEU A 465 -0.49 -25.25 6.34
CA LEU A 465 0.74 -24.90 6.99
C LEU A 465 1.46 -26.21 7.18
N LEU A 466 2.53 -26.38 6.41
CA LEU A 466 3.53 -27.42 6.55
C LEU A 466 3.39 -28.24 7.84
N GLY A 467 2.76 -29.41 7.65
CA GLY A 467 2.87 -30.63 8.43
C GLY A 467 2.90 -31.75 7.40
#